data_AF-A0A8U0IH39-F1
#
_entry.id   AF-A0A8U0IH39-F1
#
_cell.length_a   1.000
_cell.length_b   1.000
_cell.length_c   1.000
_cell.angle_alpha   90.00
_cell.angle_beta   90.00
_cell.angle_gamma   90.00
#
_symmetry.space_group_name_H-M   'P 1'
#
loop_
_entity.id
_entity.type
_entity.pdbx_description
1 polymer ?
#
loop_
_entity_poly.entity_id
_entity_poly.type
_entity_poly.pdbx_seq_one_letter_code
_entity_poly.pdbx_strand_id
1 'polypeptide(L)'
;MASDTHSSQRWEKGALLVGFVSLAAAILVAHGSPPEAYELSIYAGTPPAFWLGTAAALLVAVFVGLRATGTPRRLALVLGGVGMLAVASLPVLRSYYFFGAGDSLTHLGWAKDIASGELPVVQLLYPGTHSIAIMLADATGMKLPRAMLVMVMAFTATFLLFLPLTTWAITRDRRATALAALSGLLFMPVNNISVFDMPHPTTQAIMFLPLVLYLAARYLTRADRDEQPVGTPTGAVLAVASTAVVLVHPQQAANVLVVFAAIVGLQLVARFVGGEATNHRTFALQAVFLAGVFAVWTPRHERASGASSALLSMLSSGLQLGTDTTQAAGSVASVGGSIQILFLKLFSVSVVFCALAGLLVLGGFLGRVEESNLTAFSRYFGLALIPLFGLFTAYFIVSYEKLHFRQLGFIMVLVTILGAVALARGLDLLSTRTSLSSGSARTLVGVAFVVMLAASVPTLYQSPYMYQSSSHVSEAQMTGYENAIEYRGSSPFLGVRGTGERWTDAILGYEESRSRTLGAGSLYASETHPATGENFTGRYVARHYDDRYLAFTDRERQQEVRVFNELRFDRSGFRSLDGAPGLNRVQANGGFQMYQINETS
;
A
#
# COMPACT_ATOMS: atom_id res chain seq x y z
N MET A 1 -23.60 -38.16 -18.17
CA MET A 1 -22.26 -38.25 -17.55
C MET A 1 -21.11 -37.86 -18.50
N ALA A 2 -20.89 -38.51 -19.65
CA ALA A 2 -19.83 -38.08 -20.59
C ALA A 2 -20.16 -36.77 -21.35
N SER A 3 -21.44 -36.49 -21.65
CA SER A 3 -21.87 -35.24 -22.29
C SER A 3 -21.72 -34.02 -21.38
N ASP A 4 -21.97 -34.19 -20.07
CA ASP A 4 -21.98 -33.11 -19.07
C ASP A 4 -20.57 -32.63 -18.70
N THR A 5 -19.59 -33.53 -18.73
CA THR A 5 -18.17 -33.16 -18.55
C THR A 5 -17.63 -32.41 -19.76
N HIS A 6 -18.01 -32.79 -20.98
CA HIS A 6 -17.60 -32.08 -22.20
C HIS A 6 -18.24 -30.69 -22.32
N SER A 7 -19.51 -30.54 -21.96
CA SER A 7 -20.19 -29.23 -22.00
C SER A 7 -19.63 -28.26 -20.95
N SER A 8 -19.37 -28.74 -19.73
CA SER A 8 -18.74 -27.96 -18.65
C SER A 8 -17.35 -27.44 -19.05
N GLN A 9 -16.50 -28.30 -19.63
CA GLN A 9 -15.18 -27.90 -20.11
C GLN A 9 -15.22 -26.90 -21.28
N ARG A 10 -16.25 -26.95 -22.12
CA ARG A 10 -16.44 -25.97 -23.21
C ARG A 10 -16.82 -24.59 -22.67
N TRP A 11 -17.71 -24.53 -21.68
CA TRP A 11 -18.08 -23.27 -21.02
C TRP A 11 -16.90 -22.63 -20.30
N GLU A 12 -16.12 -23.39 -19.54
CA GLU A 12 -14.93 -22.87 -18.82
C GLU A 12 -13.92 -22.24 -19.78
N LYS A 13 -13.63 -22.92 -20.90
CA LYS A 13 -12.73 -22.42 -21.95
C LYS A 13 -13.26 -21.15 -22.62
N GLY A 14 -14.56 -21.13 -22.96
CA GLY A 14 -15.20 -19.95 -23.53
C GLY A 14 -15.16 -18.75 -22.59
N ALA A 15 -15.49 -18.95 -21.32
CA ALA A 15 -15.43 -17.90 -20.30
C ALA A 15 -14.01 -17.36 -20.11
N LEU A 16 -13.00 -18.24 -20.03
CA LEU A 16 -11.60 -17.83 -19.93
C LEU A 16 -11.15 -17.04 -21.16
N LEU A 17 -11.49 -17.46 -22.37
CA LEU A 17 -11.17 -16.72 -23.59
C LEU A 17 -11.76 -15.31 -23.56
N VAL A 18 -13.05 -15.19 -23.22
CA VAL A 18 -13.71 -13.89 -23.06
C VAL A 18 -13.01 -13.05 -22.00
N GLY A 19 -12.66 -13.64 -20.87
CA GLY A 19 -11.96 -12.96 -19.78
C GLY A 19 -10.59 -12.40 -20.19
N PHE A 20 -9.75 -13.22 -20.84
CA PHE A 20 -8.43 -12.77 -21.31
C PHE A 20 -8.52 -11.73 -22.41
N VAL A 21 -9.44 -11.88 -23.37
CA VAL A 21 -9.66 -10.90 -24.45
C VAL A 21 -10.16 -9.57 -23.87
N SER A 22 -11.11 -9.62 -22.93
CA SER A 22 -11.63 -8.43 -22.25
C SER A 22 -10.54 -7.70 -21.47
N LEU A 23 -9.67 -8.45 -20.76
CA LEU A 23 -8.55 -7.86 -20.03
C LEU A 23 -7.51 -7.25 -20.97
N ALA A 24 -7.16 -7.93 -22.07
CA ALA A 24 -6.23 -7.40 -23.06
C ALA A 24 -6.77 -6.10 -23.67
N ALA A 25 -8.04 -6.08 -24.07
CA ALA A 25 -8.71 -4.89 -24.58
C ALA A 25 -8.72 -3.75 -23.54
N ALA A 26 -9.04 -4.05 -22.27
CA ALA A 26 -8.99 -3.07 -21.19
C ALA A 26 -7.59 -2.43 -21.05
N ILE A 27 -6.54 -3.24 -21.02
CA ILE A 27 -5.15 -2.75 -20.90
C ILE A 27 -4.79 -1.85 -22.08
N LEU A 28 -5.14 -2.25 -23.31
CA LEU A 28 -4.89 -1.44 -24.51
C LEU A 28 -5.64 -0.10 -24.47
N VAL A 29 -6.90 -0.11 -24.01
CA VAL A 29 -7.70 1.13 -23.85
C VAL A 29 -7.08 2.06 -22.81
N ALA A 30 -6.66 1.53 -21.65
CA ALA A 30 -6.00 2.36 -20.64
C ALA A 30 -4.68 2.92 -21.16
N HIS A 31 -3.90 2.11 -21.87
CA HIS A 31 -2.62 2.54 -22.45
C HIS A 31 -2.78 3.63 -23.51
N GLY A 32 -3.84 3.54 -24.34
CA GLY A 32 -4.19 4.57 -25.32
C GLY A 32 -4.84 5.83 -24.74
N SER A 33 -4.96 5.95 -23.42
CA SER A 33 -5.60 7.09 -22.74
C SER A 33 -4.73 7.66 -21.62
N PRO A 34 -3.50 8.14 -21.92
CA PRO A 34 -2.66 8.81 -20.94
C PRO A 34 -3.31 10.11 -20.44
N PRO A 35 -3.03 10.55 -19.19
CA PRO A 35 -3.61 11.78 -18.67
C PRO A 35 -2.93 13.02 -19.29
N GLU A 36 -3.73 13.96 -19.77
CA GLU A 36 -3.22 15.24 -20.32
C GLU A 36 -2.99 16.31 -19.23
N ALA A 37 -3.68 16.19 -18.10
CA ALA A 37 -3.62 17.11 -16.97
C ALA A 37 -3.78 16.36 -15.64
N TYR A 38 -3.76 17.08 -14.53
CA TYR A 38 -4.01 16.49 -13.23
C TYR A 38 -5.41 15.84 -13.18
N GLU A 39 -5.46 14.60 -12.70
CA GLU A 39 -6.70 13.84 -12.55
C GLU A 39 -7.03 13.73 -11.06
N LEU A 40 -8.12 14.39 -10.64
CA LEU A 40 -8.55 14.38 -9.24
C LEU A 40 -8.91 12.98 -8.73
N SER A 41 -9.35 12.10 -9.62
CA SER A 41 -9.67 10.70 -9.34
C SER A 41 -9.17 9.83 -10.49
N ILE A 42 -8.26 8.90 -10.18
CA ILE A 42 -7.79 7.90 -11.14
C ILE A 42 -8.94 7.03 -11.67
N TYR A 43 -9.98 6.80 -10.85
CA TYR A 43 -11.15 6.05 -11.27
C TYR A 43 -11.97 6.79 -12.33
N ALA A 44 -12.19 8.10 -12.13
CA ALA A 44 -12.95 8.92 -13.05
C ALA A 44 -12.15 9.28 -14.32
N GLY A 45 -10.83 9.43 -14.20
CA GLY A 45 -9.95 9.69 -15.33
C GLY A 45 -9.69 8.46 -16.21
N THR A 46 -9.92 7.25 -15.70
CA THR A 46 -9.70 6.01 -16.45
C THR A 46 -10.93 5.66 -17.30
N PRO A 47 -10.78 5.34 -18.60
CA PRO A 47 -11.91 5.07 -19.48
C PRO A 47 -12.86 3.98 -18.97
N PRO A 48 -14.19 4.13 -19.11
CA PRO A 48 -15.15 3.12 -18.66
C PRO A 48 -14.92 1.71 -19.24
N ALA A 49 -14.43 1.64 -20.49
CA ALA A 49 -14.12 0.36 -21.14
C ALA A 49 -13.01 -0.44 -20.42
N PHE A 50 -12.05 0.23 -19.76
CA PHE A 50 -11.08 -0.46 -18.89
C PHE A 50 -11.78 -1.15 -17.71
N TRP A 51 -12.69 -0.44 -17.05
CA TRP A 51 -13.43 -0.97 -15.90
C TRP A 51 -14.36 -2.11 -16.29
N LEU A 52 -15.04 -2.01 -17.45
CA LEU A 52 -15.88 -3.09 -17.97
C LEU A 52 -15.06 -4.35 -18.29
N GLY A 53 -13.93 -4.19 -18.98
CA GLY A 53 -13.09 -5.33 -19.37
C GLY A 53 -12.40 -6.01 -18.18
N THR A 54 -11.91 -5.23 -17.21
CA THR A 54 -11.35 -5.78 -15.96
C THR A 54 -12.41 -6.41 -15.07
N ALA A 55 -13.61 -5.83 -14.97
CA ALA A 55 -14.73 -6.43 -14.24
C ALA A 55 -15.13 -7.78 -14.84
N ALA A 56 -15.23 -7.88 -16.17
CA ALA A 56 -15.50 -9.14 -16.86
C ALA A 56 -14.43 -10.20 -16.55
N ALA A 57 -13.15 -9.81 -16.62
CA ALA A 57 -12.03 -10.69 -16.28
C ALA A 57 -12.07 -11.18 -14.82
N LEU A 58 -12.35 -10.30 -13.86
CA LEU A 58 -12.44 -10.63 -12.44
C LEU A 58 -13.66 -11.52 -12.15
N LEU A 59 -14.80 -11.29 -12.79
CA LEU A 59 -15.98 -12.16 -12.68
C LEU A 59 -15.67 -13.58 -13.16
N VAL A 60 -15.04 -13.71 -14.33
CA VAL A 60 -14.59 -15.01 -14.86
C VAL A 60 -13.60 -15.65 -13.88
N ALA A 61 -12.61 -14.90 -13.40
CA ALA A 61 -11.62 -15.39 -12.46
C ALA A 61 -12.25 -15.96 -11.17
N VAL A 62 -13.21 -15.25 -10.58
CA VAL A 62 -13.93 -15.70 -9.37
C VAL A 62 -14.73 -16.97 -9.65
N PHE A 63 -15.62 -16.96 -10.64
CA PHE A 63 -16.54 -18.09 -10.83
C PHE A 63 -15.86 -19.33 -11.40
N VAL A 64 -14.95 -19.18 -12.38
CA VAL A 64 -14.17 -20.31 -12.91
C VAL A 64 -13.15 -20.77 -11.88
N GLY A 65 -12.50 -19.86 -11.15
CA GLY A 65 -11.54 -20.20 -10.10
C GLY A 65 -12.13 -21.05 -8.97
N LEU A 66 -13.37 -20.77 -8.57
CA LEU A 66 -14.08 -21.53 -7.53
C LEU A 66 -14.65 -22.85 -8.04
N ARG A 67 -15.17 -22.89 -9.28
CA ARG A 67 -15.89 -24.07 -9.79
C ARG A 67 -15.00 -25.08 -10.50
N ALA A 68 -14.10 -24.60 -11.35
CA ALA A 68 -13.29 -25.46 -12.20
C ALA A 68 -12.19 -26.19 -11.40
N THR A 69 -11.55 -27.17 -12.03
CA THR A 69 -10.39 -27.88 -11.48
C THR A 69 -9.25 -27.91 -12.49
N GLY A 70 -8.05 -28.34 -12.08
CA GLY A 70 -6.93 -28.54 -13.02
C GLY A 70 -6.42 -27.24 -13.65
N THR A 71 -6.30 -27.24 -14.99
CA THR A 71 -5.75 -26.11 -15.76
C THR A 71 -6.70 -24.92 -15.87
N PRO A 72 -8.01 -25.08 -16.15
CA PRO A 72 -8.95 -23.95 -16.17
C PRO A 72 -8.96 -23.13 -14.88
N ARG A 73 -8.90 -23.77 -13.71
CA ARG A 73 -8.75 -23.06 -12.41
C ARG A 73 -7.48 -22.22 -12.38
N ARG A 74 -6.34 -22.79 -12.76
CA ARG A 74 -5.05 -22.08 -12.74
C ARG A 74 -5.09 -20.86 -13.67
N LEU A 75 -5.64 -21.01 -14.87
CA LEU A 75 -5.82 -19.90 -15.81
C LEU A 75 -6.77 -18.83 -15.27
N ALA A 76 -7.86 -19.21 -14.59
CA ALA A 76 -8.77 -18.26 -13.94
C ALA A 76 -8.07 -17.45 -12.84
N LEU A 77 -7.22 -18.09 -12.02
CA LEU A 77 -6.45 -17.41 -10.99
C LEU A 77 -5.39 -16.48 -11.59
N VAL A 78 -4.72 -16.89 -12.67
CA VAL A 78 -3.80 -16.02 -13.43
C VAL A 78 -4.57 -14.83 -14.02
N LEU A 79 -5.73 -15.07 -14.63
CA LEU A 79 -6.59 -14.01 -15.15
C LEU A 79 -6.97 -13.00 -14.06
N GLY A 80 -7.38 -13.48 -12.88
CA GLY A 80 -7.71 -12.61 -11.74
C GLY A 80 -6.51 -11.83 -11.23
N GLY A 81 -5.36 -12.50 -11.08
CA GLY A 81 -4.11 -11.88 -10.63
C GLY A 81 -3.61 -10.80 -11.60
N VAL A 82 -3.55 -11.09 -12.91
CA VAL A 82 -3.16 -10.11 -13.93
C VAL A 82 -4.20 -9.00 -14.06
N GLY A 83 -5.50 -9.33 -13.95
CA GLY A 83 -6.58 -8.35 -13.97
C GLY A 83 -6.46 -7.34 -12.82
N MET A 84 -6.23 -7.82 -11.61
CA MET A 84 -6.07 -6.95 -10.45
C MET A 84 -4.71 -6.23 -10.43
N LEU A 85 -3.65 -6.85 -10.96
CA LEU A 85 -2.37 -6.18 -11.18
C LEU A 85 -2.52 -5.02 -12.17
N ALA A 86 -3.32 -5.18 -13.23
CA ALA A 86 -3.60 -4.11 -14.18
C ALA A 86 -4.31 -2.93 -13.51
N VAL A 87 -5.28 -3.20 -12.62
CA VAL A 87 -5.93 -2.16 -11.79
C VAL A 87 -4.92 -1.46 -10.90
N ALA A 88 -4.09 -2.22 -10.17
CA ALA A 88 -3.04 -1.70 -9.29
C ALA A 88 -1.81 -1.12 -10.02
N SER A 89 -1.79 -1.17 -11.35
CA SER A 89 -0.70 -0.63 -12.16
C SER A 89 -1.19 0.43 -13.13
N LEU A 90 -2.38 1.00 -12.89
CA LEU A 90 -2.92 2.09 -13.71
C LEU A 90 -1.93 3.25 -13.91
N PRO A 91 -1.16 3.70 -12.90
CA PRO A 91 -0.12 4.71 -13.11
C PRO A 91 0.92 4.32 -14.16
N VAL A 92 1.29 3.04 -14.24
CA VAL A 92 2.22 2.52 -15.26
C VAL A 92 1.53 2.37 -16.61
N LEU A 93 0.36 1.73 -16.63
CA LEU A 93 -0.36 1.42 -17.88
C LEU A 93 -0.78 2.68 -18.62
N ARG A 94 -1.28 3.68 -17.91
CA ARG A 94 -1.69 4.98 -18.46
C ARG A 94 -0.53 5.97 -18.59
N SER A 95 0.71 5.54 -18.40
CA SER A 95 1.91 6.37 -18.53
C SER A 95 1.84 7.70 -17.75
N TYR A 96 1.41 7.63 -16.49
CA TYR A 96 1.49 8.79 -15.61
C TYR A 96 2.96 9.22 -15.46
N TYR A 97 3.19 10.53 -15.33
CA TYR A 97 4.55 11.04 -15.08
C TYR A 97 5.08 10.48 -13.75
N PHE A 98 4.30 10.63 -12.68
CA PHE A 98 4.57 10.04 -11.38
C PHE A 98 3.27 9.88 -10.57
N PHE A 99 3.32 9.06 -9.51
CA PHE A 99 2.18 8.84 -8.63
C PHE A 99 2.66 8.76 -7.18
N GLY A 100 2.15 9.66 -6.35
CA GLY A 100 2.61 9.90 -4.99
C GLY A 100 3.09 11.34 -4.83
N ALA A 101 2.17 12.26 -4.55
CA ALA A 101 2.48 13.69 -4.39
C ALA A 101 2.83 14.07 -2.93
N GLY A 102 3.05 13.07 -2.08
CA GLY A 102 3.49 13.20 -0.69
C GLY A 102 4.95 12.80 -0.52
N ASP A 103 5.25 11.98 0.47
CA ASP A 103 6.62 11.50 0.76
C ASP A 103 7.29 10.82 -0.45
N SER A 104 6.51 10.25 -1.37
CA SER A 104 7.04 9.63 -2.59
C SER A 104 7.85 10.60 -3.45
N LEU A 105 7.57 11.90 -3.44
CA LEU A 105 8.38 12.92 -4.11
C LEU A 105 9.74 13.09 -3.43
N THR A 106 9.78 13.09 -2.10
CA THR A 106 11.05 13.07 -1.34
C THR A 106 11.83 11.78 -1.59
N HIS A 107 11.17 10.63 -1.70
CA HIS A 107 11.81 9.38 -2.11
C HIS A 107 12.39 9.44 -3.53
N LEU A 108 11.73 10.15 -4.45
CA LEU A 108 12.29 10.42 -5.78
C LEU A 108 13.55 11.29 -5.66
N GLY A 109 13.56 12.29 -4.78
CA GLY A 109 14.75 13.09 -4.44
C GLY A 109 15.92 12.23 -3.93
N TRP A 110 15.69 11.37 -2.94
CA TRP A 110 16.73 10.45 -2.46
C TRP A 110 17.21 9.47 -3.54
N ALA A 111 16.32 8.99 -4.41
CA ALA A 111 16.72 8.13 -5.50
C ALA A 111 17.61 8.88 -6.52
N LYS A 112 17.34 10.17 -6.76
CA LYS A 112 18.21 11.03 -7.59
C LYS A 112 19.59 11.20 -6.96
N ASP A 113 19.65 11.54 -5.68
CA ASP A 113 20.92 11.76 -4.98
C ASP A 113 21.78 10.49 -4.93
N ILE A 114 21.15 9.33 -4.77
CA ILE A 114 21.86 8.05 -4.85
C ILE A 114 22.38 7.81 -6.27
N ALA A 115 21.57 8.08 -7.30
CA ALA A 115 21.95 7.85 -8.69
C ALA A 115 23.06 8.81 -9.16
N SER A 116 23.09 10.06 -8.66
CA SER A 116 24.16 11.02 -8.95
C SER A 116 25.42 10.81 -8.12
N GLY A 117 25.34 10.03 -7.03
CA GLY A 117 26.45 9.80 -6.10
C GLY A 117 26.56 10.83 -4.98
N GLU A 118 25.62 11.77 -4.87
CA GLU A 118 25.54 12.76 -3.80
C GLU A 118 25.16 12.13 -2.44
N LEU A 119 24.35 11.07 -2.45
CA LEU A 119 23.97 10.31 -1.25
C LEU A 119 24.47 8.86 -1.33
N PRO A 120 25.38 8.44 -0.44
CA PRO A 120 25.76 7.03 -0.35
C PRO A 120 24.57 6.15 0.04
N VAL A 121 24.33 5.07 -0.72
CA VAL A 121 23.22 4.11 -0.51
C VAL A 121 23.10 3.66 0.96
N VAL A 122 24.24 3.45 1.63
CA VAL A 122 24.29 2.91 2.99
C VAL A 122 23.95 3.93 4.09
N GLN A 123 23.84 5.22 3.76
CA GLN A 123 23.41 6.26 4.70
C GLN A 123 21.89 6.41 4.76
N LEU A 124 21.19 5.89 3.74
CA LEU A 124 19.73 5.88 3.74
C LEU A 124 19.22 4.68 4.56
N LEU A 125 18.32 4.93 5.51
CA LEU A 125 17.78 3.91 6.42
C LEU A 125 17.16 2.69 5.69
N TYR A 126 16.52 2.93 4.56
CA TYR A 126 15.79 1.93 3.77
C TYR A 126 16.11 2.06 2.26
N PRO A 127 17.32 1.68 1.82
CA PRO A 127 17.76 1.93 0.45
C PRO A 127 17.16 0.95 -0.56
N GLY A 128 16.50 -0.12 -0.12
CA GLY A 128 16.09 -1.23 -0.97
C GLY A 128 15.21 -0.81 -2.15
N THR A 129 14.15 -0.04 -1.92
CA THR A 129 13.24 0.41 -2.99
C THR A 129 13.92 1.37 -3.97
N HIS A 130 14.78 2.25 -3.47
CA HIS A 130 15.52 3.22 -4.27
C HIS A 130 16.53 2.50 -5.17
N SER A 131 17.30 1.57 -4.60
CA SER A 131 18.28 0.76 -5.33
C SER A 131 17.64 -0.08 -6.42
N ILE A 132 16.48 -0.69 -6.16
CA ILE A 132 15.72 -1.45 -7.17
C ILE A 132 15.26 -0.51 -8.30
N ALA A 133 14.73 0.67 -7.97
CA ALA A 133 14.28 1.62 -8.98
C ALA A 133 15.42 2.15 -9.86
N ILE A 134 16.59 2.43 -9.27
CA ILE A 134 17.79 2.86 -10.00
C ILE A 134 18.29 1.73 -10.90
N MET A 135 18.41 0.51 -10.37
CA MET A 135 18.78 -0.66 -11.18
C MET A 135 17.82 -0.87 -12.37
N LEU A 136 16.51 -0.69 -12.15
CA LEU A 136 15.53 -0.77 -13.23
C LEU A 136 15.70 0.35 -14.26
N ALA A 137 15.94 1.59 -13.82
CA ALA A 137 16.20 2.72 -14.70
C ALA A 137 17.43 2.45 -15.58
N ASP A 138 18.54 2.04 -14.98
CA ASP A 138 19.80 1.76 -15.67
C ASP A 138 19.69 0.56 -16.62
N ALA A 139 19.04 -0.52 -16.19
CA ALA A 139 18.91 -1.74 -16.99
C ALA A 139 17.96 -1.61 -18.18
N THR A 140 16.98 -0.69 -18.10
CA THR A 140 15.93 -0.55 -19.13
C THR A 140 16.00 0.76 -19.91
N GLY A 141 16.81 1.72 -19.48
CA GLY A 141 16.86 3.07 -20.04
C GLY A 141 15.63 3.93 -19.69
N MET A 142 14.76 3.47 -18.78
CA MET A 142 13.60 4.26 -18.33
C MET A 142 14.03 5.44 -17.47
N LYS A 143 13.31 6.57 -17.57
CA LYS A 143 13.45 7.67 -16.60
C LYS A 143 13.14 7.18 -15.19
N LEU A 144 13.91 7.64 -14.20
CA LEU A 144 13.81 7.22 -12.80
C LEU A 144 12.38 7.28 -12.20
N PRO A 145 11.56 8.33 -12.42
CA PRO A 145 10.17 8.35 -11.94
C PRO A 145 9.34 7.16 -12.44
N ARG A 146 9.51 6.77 -13.72
CA ARG A 146 8.82 5.62 -14.31
C ARG A 146 9.34 4.30 -13.73
N ALA A 147 10.65 4.18 -13.54
CA ALA A 147 11.27 2.99 -12.93
C ALA A 147 10.76 2.76 -11.49
N MET A 148 10.53 3.82 -10.72
CA MET A 148 9.90 3.73 -9.39
C MET A 148 8.46 3.20 -9.45
N LEU A 149 7.65 3.62 -10.44
CA LEU A 149 6.30 3.07 -10.61
C LEU A 149 6.31 1.59 -11.02
N VAL A 150 7.25 1.19 -11.88
CA VAL A 150 7.47 -0.22 -12.24
C VAL A 150 7.93 -1.04 -11.04
N MET A 151 8.77 -0.46 -10.17
CA MET A 151 9.16 -1.08 -8.90
C MET A 151 7.93 -1.36 -8.01
N VAL A 152 7.01 -0.39 -7.85
CA VAL A 152 5.75 -0.59 -7.12
C VAL A 152 4.95 -1.76 -7.71
N MET A 153 4.77 -1.77 -9.04
CA MET A 153 4.10 -2.87 -9.75
C MET A 153 4.76 -4.23 -9.48
N ALA A 154 6.09 -4.31 -9.42
CA ALA A 154 6.81 -5.55 -9.15
C ALA A 154 6.56 -6.10 -7.73
N PHE A 155 6.53 -5.23 -6.72
CA PHE A 155 6.16 -5.62 -5.34
C PHE A 155 4.69 -6.06 -5.27
N THR A 156 3.79 -5.37 -5.95
CA THR A 156 2.37 -5.74 -6.03
C THR A 156 2.18 -7.10 -6.72
N ALA A 157 2.91 -7.37 -7.79
CA ALA A 157 2.92 -8.69 -8.44
C ALA A 157 3.47 -9.78 -7.51
N THR A 158 4.51 -9.47 -6.74
CA THR A 158 5.08 -10.37 -5.72
C THR A 158 4.04 -10.74 -4.66
N PHE A 159 3.26 -9.76 -4.17
CA PHE A 159 2.17 -10.00 -3.23
C PHE A 159 1.13 -10.97 -3.81
N LEU A 160 0.61 -10.67 -5.00
CA LEU A 160 -0.43 -11.47 -5.67
C LEU A 160 0.02 -12.90 -5.97
N LEU A 161 1.31 -13.09 -6.30
CA LEU A 161 1.89 -14.41 -6.56
C LEU A 161 2.13 -15.19 -5.27
N PHE A 162 2.81 -14.60 -4.29
CA PHE A 162 3.30 -15.36 -3.13
C PHE A 162 2.27 -15.55 -2.03
N LEU A 163 1.18 -14.78 -2.00
CA LEU A 163 0.08 -15.00 -1.06
C LEU A 163 -0.57 -16.39 -1.26
N PRO A 164 -1.08 -16.77 -2.45
CA PRO A 164 -1.61 -18.12 -2.65
C PRO A 164 -0.54 -19.21 -2.54
N LEU A 165 0.71 -18.93 -2.94
CA LEU A 165 1.80 -19.91 -2.77
C LEU A 165 2.12 -20.17 -1.30
N THR A 166 2.03 -19.15 -0.44
CA THR A 166 2.16 -19.31 1.02
C THR A 166 1.08 -20.22 1.55
N THR A 167 -0.19 -19.97 1.18
CA THR A 167 -1.30 -20.83 1.58
C THR A 167 -1.10 -22.27 1.09
N TRP A 168 -0.68 -22.47 -0.16
CA TRP A 168 -0.35 -23.79 -0.69
C TRP A 168 0.77 -24.49 0.11
N ALA A 169 1.82 -23.75 0.47
CA ALA A 169 2.93 -24.30 1.26
C ALA A 169 2.46 -24.81 2.64
N ILE A 170 1.48 -24.12 3.24
CA ILE A 170 0.90 -24.46 4.56
C ILE A 170 -0.09 -25.63 4.46
N THR A 171 -1.06 -25.55 3.54
CA THR A 171 -2.23 -26.47 3.55
C THR A 171 -2.12 -27.61 2.55
N ARG A 172 -1.37 -27.43 1.45
CA ARG A 172 -1.42 -28.31 0.26
C ARG A 172 -2.83 -28.51 -0.30
N ASP A 173 -3.74 -27.58 -0.01
CA ASP A 173 -5.13 -27.60 -0.47
C ASP A 173 -5.32 -26.63 -1.64
N ARG A 174 -5.82 -27.16 -2.77
CA ARG A 174 -6.03 -26.41 -4.01
C ARG A 174 -7.21 -25.43 -3.95
N ARG A 175 -8.20 -25.67 -3.09
CA ARG A 175 -9.34 -24.78 -2.84
C ARG A 175 -8.91 -23.63 -1.94
N ALA A 176 -8.23 -23.91 -0.83
CA ALA A 176 -7.66 -22.88 0.04
C ALA A 176 -6.70 -21.97 -0.73
N THR A 177 -5.88 -22.54 -1.60
CA THR A 177 -4.99 -21.78 -2.50
C THR A 177 -5.77 -20.89 -3.47
N ALA A 178 -6.87 -21.39 -4.04
CA ALA A 178 -7.71 -20.59 -4.94
C ALA A 178 -8.40 -19.44 -4.20
N LEU A 179 -8.95 -19.70 -3.01
CA LEU A 179 -9.56 -18.68 -2.17
C LEU A 179 -8.53 -17.66 -1.68
N ALA A 180 -7.30 -18.08 -1.38
CA ALA A 180 -6.20 -17.18 -1.06
C ALA A 180 -5.84 -16.29 -2.24
N ALA A 181 -5.75 -16.83 -3.47
CA ALA A 181 -5.52 -16.03 -4.67
C ALA A 181 -6.63 -14.99 -4.87
N LEU A 182 -7.90 -15.38 -4.73
CA LEU A 182 -9.04 -14.45 -4.81
C LEU A 182 -9.06 -13.42 -3.68
N SER A 183 -8.63 -13.80 -2.47
CA SER A 183 -8.53 -12.89 -1.32
C SER A 183 -7.40 -11.89 -1.47
N GLY A 184 -6.30 -12.28 -2.16
CA GLY A 184 -5.24 -11.35 -2.54
C GLY A 184 -5.72 -10.23 -3.45
N LEU A 185 -6.74 -10.47 -4.28
CA LEU A 185 -7.31 -9.45 -5.16
C LEU A 185 -7.99 -8.31 -4.39
N LEU A 186 -8.27 -8.49 -3.09
CA LEU A 186 -8.93 -7.49 -2.24
C LEU A 186 -7.97 -6.43 -1.69
N PHE A 187 -6.64 -6.62 -1.80
CA PHE A 187 -5.59 -5.73 -1.29
C PHE A 187 -5.85 -5.18 0.13
N MET A 188 -6.35 -6.03 1.03
CA MET A 188 -6.65 -5.64 2.42
C MET A 188 -5.55 -4.90 3.19
N PRO A 189 -4.23 -5.11 2.92
CA PRO A 189 -3.18 -4.30 3.53
C PRO A 189 -3.22 -2.80 3.17
N VAL A 190 -3.73 -2.44 1.99
CA VAL A 190 -3.79 -1.05 1.50
C VAL A 190 -4.97 -0.33 2.15
N ASN A 191 -4.68 0.69 2.95
CA ASN A 191 -5.72 1.45 3.68
C ASN A 191 -5.81 2.93 3.27
N ASN A 192 -4.87 3.44 2.45
CA ASN A 192 -4.81 4.83 2.02
C ASN A 192 -4.80 5.88 3.16
N ILE A 193 -4.40 5.45 4.36
CA ILE A 193 -4.12 6.31 5.52
C ILE A 193 -2.62 6.35 5.79
N SER A 194 -1.99 5.17 5.82
CA SER A 194 -0.54 5.01 5.98
C SER A 194 0.06 3.86 5.17
N VAL A 195 -0.74 3.16 4.36
CA VAL A 195 -0.29 2.13 3.41
C VAL A 195 -0.96 2.41 2.07
N PHE A 196 -0.14 2.65 1.06
CA PHE A 196 -0.54 3.22 -0.22
C PHE A 196 0.11 2.49 -1.40
N ASP A 197 -0.62 2.32 -2.50
CA ASP A 197 -0.10 1.78 -3.76
C ASP A 197 0.65 2.85 -4.57
N MET A 198 1.82 3.25 -4.06
CA MET A 198 2.74 4.24 -4.63
C MET A 198 4.15 3.99 -4.09
N PRO A 199 5.21 4.70 -4.54
CA PRO A 199 6.54 4.58 -3.97
C PRO A 199 6.54 4.98 -2.49
N HIS A 200 6.52 3.98 -1.62
CA HIS A 200 6.31 4.12 -0.19
C HIS A 200 6.91 2.87 0.49
N PRO A 201 8.17 2.91 0.95
CA PRO A 201 8.94 1.71 1.27
C PRO A 201 8.27 0.78 2.30
N THR A 202 7.50 1.33 3.24
CA THR A 202 6.65 0.52 4.13
C THR A 202 5.66 -0.36 3.35
N THR A 203 4.94 0.18 2.36
CA THR A 203 4.00 -0.61 1.55
C THR A 203 4.74 -1.69 0.79
N GLN A 204 5.88 -1.37 0.17
CA GLN A 204 6.65 -2.36 -0.58
C GLN A 204 7.13 -3.51 0.33
N ALA A 205 7.57 -3.22 1.56
CA ALA A 205 7.90 -4.29 2.52
C ALA A 205 6.68 -5.15 2.90
N ILE A 206 5.49 -4.55 3.07
CA ILE A 206 4.25 -5.27 3.34
C ILE A 206 3.86 -6.16 2.15
N MET A 207 3.99 -5.65 0.91
CA MET A 207 3.71 -6.42 -0.31
C MET A 207 4.75 -7.53 -0.57
N PHE A 208 5.96 -7.38 -0.04
CA PHE A 208 7.01 -8.40 -0.07
C PHE A 208 6.82 -9.50 0.97
N LEU A 209 6.08 -9.24 2.05
CA LEU A 209 5.90 -10.16 3.17
C LEU A 209 5.42 -11.57 2.77
N PRO A 210 4.45 -11.75 1.85
CA PRO A 210 4.05 -13.10 1.43
C PRO A 210 5.19 -13.93 0.86
N LEU A 211 6.20 -13.34 0.20
CA LEU A 211 7.36 -14.10 -0.25
C LEU A 211 8.17 -14.64 0.93
N VAL A 212 8.41 -13.81 1.95
CA VAL A 212 9.12 -14.23 3.17
C VAL A 212 8.34 -15.32 3.90
N LEU A 213 7.02 -15.18 4.02
CA LEU A 213 6.15 -16.18 4.64
C LEU A 213 6.09 -17.48 3.82
N TYR A 214 6.08 -17.40 2.50
CA TYR A 214 6.17 -18.57 1.62
C TYR A 214 7.47 -19.35 1.86
N LEU A 215 8.61 -18.64 1.88
CA LEU A 215 9.93 -19.25 2.11
C LEU A 215 10.03 -19.84 3.52
N ALA A 216 9.51 -19.14 4.54
CA ALA A 216 9.43 -19.66 5.91
C ALA A 216 8.53 -20.91 5.98
N ALA A 217 7.35 -20.88 5.36
CA ALA A 217 6.44 -22.01 5.33
C ALA A 217 7.06 -23.22 4.61
N ARG A 218 7.73 -22.98 3.48
CA ARG A 218 8.45 -24.01 2.72
C ARG A 218 9.61 -24.60 3.52
N TYR A 219 10.37 -23.76 4.23
CA TYR A 219 11.48 -24.21 5.08
C TYR A 219 10.99 -25.07 6.26
N LEU A 220 9.82 -24.75 6.84
CA LEU A 220 9.23 -25.49 7.96
C LEU A 220 8.58 -26.82 7.53
N THR A 221 7.94 -26.86 6.35
CA THR A 221 7.03 -27.96 5.95
C THR A 221 7.58 -28.95 4.93
N ARG A 222 8.58 -28.60 4.11
CA ARG A 222 9.08 -29.54 3.10
C ARG A 222 10.08 -30.53 3.70
N ALA A 223 9.76 -31.80 3.42
CA ALA A 223 10.25 -33.04 4.03
C ALA A 223 11.30 -33.80 3.19
N ASP A 224 12.02 -33.13 2.29
CA ASP A 224 13.25 -33.71 1.75
C ASP A 224 14.38 -33.26 2.67
N ARG A 225 14.70 -34.17 3.59
CA ARG A 225 15.85 -34.12 4.48
C ARG A 225 17.11 -34.18 3.62
N ASP A 226 17.48 -33.08 2.98
CA ASP A 226 18.86 -32.90 2.55
C ASP A 226 19.70 -33.11 3.81
N GLU A 227 20.61 -34.09 3.77
CA GLU A 227 21.42 -34.62 4.88
C GLU A 227 22.33 -33.57 5.54
N GLN A 228 22.17 -32.30 5.19
CA GLN A 228 22.96 -31.20 5.69
C GLN A 228 22.39 -30.67 7.01
N PRO A 229 23.13 -30.85 8.12
CA PRO A 229 22.73 -30.34 9.43
C PRO A 229 22.69 -28.81 9.47
N VAL A 230 23.37 -28.13 8.54
CA VAL A 230 23.45 -26.65 8.44
C VAL A 230 23.26 -26.20 6.99
N GLY A 231 22.35 -25.24 6.78
CA GLY A 231 22.11 -24.60 5.49
C GLY A 231 21.25 -25.43 4.53
N THR A 232 20.11 -24.90 4.09
CA THR A 232 19.36 -25.45 2.94
C THR A 232 19.25 -24.38 1.87
N PRO A 233 19.06 -24.74 0.58
CA PRO A 233 18.81 -23.75 -0.46
C PRO A 233 17.61 -22.84 -0.12
N THR A 234 16.55 -23.43 0.44
CA THR A 234 15.38 -22.64 0.90
C THR A 234 15.75 -21.71 2.06
N GLY A 235 16.59 -22.17 2.99
CA GLY A 235 17.08 -21.36 4.10
C GLY A 235 18.02 -20.24 3.67
N ALA A 236 18.85 -20.44 2.64
CA ALA A 236 19.70 -19.40 2.06
C ALA A 236 18.87 -18.33 1.35
N VAL A 237 17.88 -18.73 0.54
CA VAL A 237 16.97 -17.78 -0.11
C VAL A 237 16.11 -17.04 0.92
N LEU A 238 15.67 -17.71 2.00
CA LEU A 238 14.99 -17.07 3.12
C LEU A 238 15.88 -16.02 3.80
N ALA A 239 17.15 -16.34 4.07
CA ALA A 239 18.12 -15.40 4.62
C ALA A 239 18.29 -14.16 3.73
N VAL A 240 18.42 -14.34 2.41
CA VAL A 240 18.47 -13.22 1.45
C VAL A 240 17.19 -12.39 1.48
N ALA A 241 16.02 -13.03 1.47
CA ALA A 241 14.73 -12.32 1.54
C ALA A 241 14.55 -11.58 2.89
N SER A 242 15.00 -12.16 4.00
CA SER A 242 15.02 -11.55 5.31
C SER A 242 15.92 -10.31 5.36
N THR A 243 17.12 -10.38 4.80
CA THR A 243 17.99 -9.20 4.63
C THR A 243 17.34 -8.15 3.74
N ALA A 244 16.72 -8.56 2.63
CA ALA A 244 16.02 -7.63 1.74
C ALA A 244 14.91 -6.86 2.47
N VAL A 245 14.10 -7.51 3.32
CA VAL A 245 13.06 -6.79 4.10
C VAL A 245 13.67 -5.75 5.04
N VAL A 246 14.81 -6.02 5.67
CA VAL A 246 15.52 -5.03 6.50
C VAL A 246 15.88 -3.79 5.67
N LEU A 247 16.42 -4.00 4.46
CA LEU A 247 16.82 -2.90 3.57
C LEU A 247 15.65 -2.20 2.89
N VAL A 248 14.52 -2.88 2.69
CA VAL A 248 13.29 -2.25 2.15
C VAL A 248 12.60 -1.44 3.24
N HIS A 249 12.44 -1.98 4.45
CA HIS A 249 11.90 -1.21 5.58
C HIS A 249 12.18 -1.86 6.96
N PRO A 250 13.06 -1.29 7.80
CA PRO A 250 13.39 -1.85 9.11
C PRO A 250 12.20 -2.07 10.04
N GLN A 251 11.23 -1.15 10.12
CA GLN A 251 10.04 -1.36 10.97
C GLN A 251 9.25 -2.62 10.56
N GLN A 252 9.13 -2.91 9.26
CA GLN A 252 8.41 -4.10 8.81
C GLN A 252 9.26 -5.35 8.98
N ALA A 253 10.59 -5.24 8.92
CA ALA A 253 11.50 -6.30 9.30
C ALA A 253 11.38 -6.68 10.79
N ALA A 254 11.19 -5.71 11.68
CA ALA A 254 10.92 -5.96 13.09
C ALA A 254 9.61 -6.74 13.28
N ASN A 255 8.56 -6.43 12.51
CA ASN A 255 7.33 -7.21 12.50
C ASN A 255 7.54 -8.65 12.00
N VAL A 256 8.38 -8.86 10.98
CA VAL A 256 8.80 -10.21 10.55
C VAL A 256 9.54 -10.93 11.67
N LEU A 257 10.43 -10.24 12.38
CA LEU A 257 11.16 -10.80 13.51
C LEU A 257 10.22 -11.25 14.63
N VAL A 258 9.14 -10.52 14.91
CA VAL A 258 8.08 -10.93 15.84
C VAL A 258 7.42 -12.24 15.40
N VAL A 259 7.11 -12.39 14.10
CA VAL A 259 6.58 -13.65 13.55
C VAL A 259 7.59 -14.79 13.71
N PHE A 260 8.87 -14.53 13.43
CA PHE A 260 9.94 -15.52 13.56
C PHE A 260 10.14 -15.94 15.02
N ALA A 261 10.11 -15.00 15.94
CA ALA A 261 10.19 -15.24 17.38
C ALA A 261 9.00 -16.06 17.88
N ALA A 262 7.77 -15.79 17.41
CA ALA A 262 6.59 -16.60 17.76
C ALA A 262 6.71 -18.05 17.28
N ILE A 263 7.27 -18.28 16.08
CA ILE A 263 7.56 -19.62 15.56
C ILE A 263 8.55 -20.34 16.48
N VAL A 264 9.68 -19.71 16.79
CA VAL A 264 10.73 -20.29 17.64
C VAL A 264 10.21 -20.54 19.06
N GLY A 265 9.50 -19.57 19.65
CA GLY A 265 8.91 -19.69 20.97
C GLY A 265 7.96 -20.89 21.07
N LEU A 266 7.08 -21.08 20.08
CA LEU A 266 6.21 -22.26 20.06
C LEU A 266 6.97 -23.56 19.85
N GLN A 267 8.02 -23.59 19.01
CA GLN A 267 8.88 -24.77 18.85
C GLN A 267 9.57 -25.15 20.15
N LEU A 268 10.04 -24.17 20.94
CA LEU A 268 10.64 -24.41 22.24
C LEU A 268 9.62 -24.98 23.23
N VAL A 269 8.44 -24.36 23.37
CA VAL A 269 7.38 -24.86 24.25
C VAL A 269 6.94 -26.28 23.85
N ALA A 270 6.80 -26.55 22.55
CA ALA A 270 6.41 -27.86 22.04
C ALA A 270 7.45 -28.95 22.33
N ARG A 271 8.75 -28.62 22.47
CA ARG A 271 9.78 -29.58 22.89
C ARG A 271 9.63 -30.00 24.35
N PHE A 272 9.07 -29.14 25.21
CA PHE A 272 8.86 -29.44 26.63
C PHE A 272 7.53 -30.17 26.89
N VAL A 273 6.46 -29.78 26.18
CA VAL A 273 5.10 -30.29 26.43
C VAL A 273 4.72 -31.42 25.45
N GLY A 274 5.45 -31.58 24.36
CA GLY A 274 5.06 -32.43 23.22
C GLY A 274 3.96 -31.76 22.37
N GLY A 275 4.09 -31.81 21.05
CA GLY A 275 3.06 -31.31 20.14
C GLY A 275 3.50 -31.20 18.69
N GLU A 276 2.55 -31.04 17.76
CA GLU A 276 2.77 -31.06 16.29
C GLU A 276 3.92 -30.16 15.79
N ALA A 277 4.21 -29.05 16.48
CA ALA A 277 5.28 -28.12 16.12
C ALA A 277 6.69 -28.74 16.23
N THR A 278 6.87 -29.87 16.92
CA THR A 278 8.15 -30.61 16.99
C THR A 278 8.51 -31.33 15.69
N ASN A 279 7.51 -31.61 14.83
CA ASN A 279 7.72 -32.26 13.53
C ASN A 279 8.31 -31.30 12.48
N HIS A 280 8.30 -29.99 12.73
CA HIS A 280 8.88 -28.99 11.85
C HIS A 280 10.38 -28.80 12.08
N ARG A 281 11.10 -28.38 11.02
CA ARG A 281 12.53 -28.02 11.13
C ARG A 281 12.72 -26.87 12.12
N THR A 282 13.81 -26.91 12.88
CA THR A 282 14.17 -25.83 13.82
C THR A 282 14.34 -24.51 13.07
N PHE A 283 13.64 -23.48 13.53
CA PHE A 283 13.61 -22.16 12.90
C PHE A 283 14.58 -21.14 13.54
N ALA A 284 15.21 -21.51 14.65
CA ALA A 284 16.07 -20.64 15.44
C ALA A 284 17.20 -19.99 14.62
N LEU A 285 17.85 -20.73 13.72
CA LEU A 285 18.92 -20.18 12.87
C LEU A 285 18.45 -19.01 12.01
N GLN A 286 17.27 -19.13 11.40
CA GLN A 286 16.69 -18.08 10.55
C GLN A 286 16.26 -16.86 11.37
N ALA A 287 15.68 -17.09 12.55
CA ALA A 287 15.32 -16.04 13.49
C ALA A 287 16.55 -15.26 13.99
N VAL A 288 17.61 -15.98 14.42
CA VAL A 288 18.86 -15.38 14.88
C VAL A 288 19.56 -14.63 13.74
N PHE A 289 19.56 -15.19 12.53
CA PHE A 289 20.14 -14.51 11.36
C PHE A 289 19.44 -13.17 11.09
N LEU A 290 18.10 -13.15 11.00
CA LEU A 290 17.36 -11.91 10.80
C LEU A 290 17.58 -10.93 11.96
N ALA A 291 17.58 -11.40 13.20
CA ALA A 291 17.87 -10.57 14.37
C ALA A 291 19.27 -9.93 14.28
N GLY A 292 20.28 -10.70 13.87
CA GLY A 292 21.65 -10.22 13.66
C GLY A 292 21.73 -9.15 12.58
N VAL A 293 21.15 -9.39 11.39
CA VAL A 293 21.12 -8.41 10.30
C VAL A 293 20.41 -7.13 10.74
N PHE A 294 19.26 -7.26 11.42
CA PHE A 294 18.51 -6.13 11.95
C PHE A 294 19.32 -5.34 12.98
N ALA A 295 19.97 -6.01 13.93
CA ALA A 295 20.79 -5.39 14.97
C ALA A 295 22.04 -4.70 14.41
N VAL A 296 22.58 -5.21 13.30
CA VAL A 296 23.72 -4.59 12.61
C VAL A 296 23.28 -3.37 11.82
N TRP A 297 22.14 -3.40 11.13
CA TRP A 297 21.70 -2.33 10.23
C TRP A 297 21.00 -1.17 10.95
N THR A 298 19.96 -1.47 11.73
CA THR A 298 19.00 -0.48 12.23
C THR A 298 19.60 0.56 13.17
N PRO A 299 20.45 0.19 14.16
CA PRO A 299 20.98 1.16 15.12
C PRO A 299 21.94 2.21 14.53
N ARG A 300 22.43 2.00 13.31
CA ARG A 300 23.36 2.93 12.64
C ARG A 300 22.70 4.19 12.09
N HIS A 301 21.37 4.27 12.15
CA HIS A 301 20.61 5.34 11.53
C HIS A 301 19.81 6.11 12.57
N GLU A 302 20.07 7.41 12.67
CA GLU A 302 19.44 8.31 13.66
C GLU A 302 17.92 8.30 13.59
N ARG A 303 17.35 8.19 12.39
CA ARG A 303 15.89 8.15 12.18
C ARG A 303 15.24 6.92 12.84
N ALA A 304 15.97 5.81 12.93
CA ALA A 304 15.48 4.59 13.59
C ALA A 304 15.72 4.62 15.11
N SER A 305 16.85 5.15 15.56
CA SER A 305 17.10 5.35 16.99
C SER A 305 16.15 6.39 17.59
N GLY A 306 15.78 7.44 16.85
CA GLY A 306 14.78 8.44 17.21
C GLY A 306 13.37 7.86 17.37
N ALA A 307 12.93 6.99 16.46
CA ALA A 307 11.64 6.31 16.60
C ALA A 307 11.62 5.35 17.81
N SER A 308 12.74 4.69 18.09
CA SER A 308 12.89 3.76 19.22
C SER A 308 12.96 4.50 20.56
N SER A 309 13.68 5.62 20.62
CA SER A 309 13.78 6.47 21.80
C SER A 309 12.46 7.18 22.09
N ALA A 310 11.74 7.61 21.05
CA ALA A 310 10.37 8.13 21.19
C ALA A 310 9.44 7.09 21.81
N LEU A 311 9.48 5.82 21.35
CA LEU A 311 8.67 4.75 21.92
C LEU A 311 9.04 4.46 23.38
N LEU A 312 10.33 4.40 23.72
CA LEU A 312 10.82 4.16 25.09
C LEU A 312 10.48 5.31 26.03
N SER A 313 10.76 6.55 25.60
CA SER A 313 10.37 7.77 26.32
C SER A 313 8.87 7.75 26.59
N MET A 314 8.07 7.36 25.60
CA MET A 314 6.63 7.31 25.73
C MET A 314 6.10 6.23 26.67
N LEU A 315 6.69 5.03 26.67
CA LEU A 315 6.37 3.99 27.66
C LEU A 315 6.71 4.45 29.08
N SER A 316 7.75 5.29 29.24
CA SER A 316 8.17 5.83 30.53
C SER A 316 7.37 7.05 31.00
N SER A 317 6.86 7.88 30.09
CA SER A 317 6.14 9.13 30.40
C SER A 317 4.61 8.97 30.54
N GLY A 318 4.08 7.76 30.33
CA GLY A 318 2.65 7.47 30.44
C GLY A 318 1.87 7.65 29.12
N LEU A 319 0.80 6.87 28.96
CA LEU A 319 -0.05 6.88 27.77
C LEU A 319 -0.88 8.17 27.70
N GLN A 320 -0.51 9.11 26.83
CA GLN A 320 -1.41 10.19 26.43
C GLN A 320 -2.54 9.60 25.56
N LEU A 321 -3.80 9.87 25.90
CA LEU A 321 -4.95 9.40 25.12
C LEU A 321 -4.99 10.13 23.76
N GLY A 322 -4.93 9.36 22.67
CA GLY A 322 -4.87 9.86 21.30
C GLY A 322 -6.10 10.69 20.90
N THR A 323 -5.84 11.85 20.29
CA THR A 323 -6.88 12.78 19.79
C THR A 323 -7.07 12.75 18.27
N ASP A 324 -6.22 12.05 17.51
CA ASP A 324 -6.26 12.06 16.04
C ASP A 324 -7.58 11.54 15.48
N THR A 325 -8.19 10.54 16.11
CA THR A 325 -9.47 9.99 15.65
C THR A 325 -10.58 11.04 15.75
N THR A 326 -10.58 11.83 16.84
CA THR A 326 -11.53 12.94 17.04
C THR A 326 -11.27 14.06 16.04
N GLN A 327 -10.01 14.42 15.81
CA GLN A 327 -9.64 15.44 14.82
C GLN A 327 -9.99 15.02 13.38
N ALA A 328 -9.74 13.75 13.03
CA ALA A 328 -10.11 13.18 11.75
C ALA A 328 -11.63 13.15 11.58
N ALA A 329 -12.38 12.77 12.61
CA ALA A 329 -13.84 12.82 12.60
C ALA A 329 -14.36 14.24 12.37
N GLY A 330 -13.80 15.24 13.06
CA GLY A 330 -14.14 16.65 12.85
C GLY A 330 -13.82 17.14 11.43
N SER A 331 -12.65 16.76 10.90
CA SER A 331 -12.21 17.15 9.55
C SER A 331 -13.07 16.52 8.44
N VAL A 332 -13.50 15.27 8.61
CA VAL A 332 -14.40 14.61 7.67
C VAL A 332 -15.80 15.19 7.77
N ALA A 333 -16.29 15.48 8.98
CA ALA A 333 -17.58 16.12 9.19
C ALA A 333 -17.65 17.53 8.58
N SER A 334 -16.56 18.31 8.67
CA SER A 334 -16.52 19.67 8.13
C SER A 334 -16.63 19.75 6.61
N VAL A 335 -16.42 18.63 5.91
CA VAL A 335 -16.59 18.52 4.45
C VAL A 335 -17.84 17.72 4.07
N GLY A 336 -18.77 17.54 5.01
CA GLY A 336 -20.05 16.84 4.81
C GLY A 336 -19.97 15.31 4.85
N GLY A 337 -18.85 14.76 5.33
CA GLY A 337 -18.63 13.33 5.42
C GLY A 337 -18.96 12.72 6.79
N SER A 338 -18.80 11.39 6.88
CA SER A 338 -18.91 10.62 8.13
C SER A 338 -17.72 9.68 8.27
N ILE A 339 -17.09 9.71 9.45
CA ILE A 339 -15.98 8.80 9.80
C ILE A 339 -16.44 7.34 9.85
N GLN A 340 -17.69 7.09 10.25
CA GLN A 340 -18.30 5.76 10.27
C GLN A 340 -18.49 5.22 8.86
N ILE A 341 -18.98 6.05 7.93
CA ILE A 341 -19.08 5.68 6.51
C ILE A 341 -17.69 5.44 5.94
N LEU A 342 -16.70 6.28 6.26
CA LEU A 342 -15.32 6.08 5.82
C LEU A 342 -14.75 4.76 6.36
N PHE A 343 -14.97 4.45 7.64
CA PHE A 343 -14.58 3.18 8.22
C PHE A 343 -15.21 1.98 7.50
N LEU A 344 -16.51 2.03 7.21
CA LEU A 344 -17.20 0.98 6.46
C LEU A 344 -16.65 0.80 5.05
N LYS A 345 -16.35 1.91 4.35
CA LYS A 345 -15.73 1.87 3.03
C LYS A 345 -14.37 1.16 3.06
N LEU A 346 -13.53 1.48 4.05
CA LEU A 346 -12.13 1.02 4.08
C LEU A 346 -11.92 -0.33 4.76
N PHE A 347 -12.74 -0.67 5.76
CA PHE A 347 -12.44 -1.78 6.67
C PHE A 347 -13.53 -2.85 6.74
N SER A 348 -14.68 -2.70 6.07
CA SER A 348 -15.74 -3.72 6.11
C SER A 348 -15.27 -5.11 5.68
N VAL A 349 -14.55 -5.18 4.54
CA VAL A 349 -13.96 -6.43 4.04
C VAL A 349 -12.91 -6.97 5.00
N SER A 350 -12.05 -6.10 5.53
CA SER A 350 -11.01 -6.46 6.50
C SER A 350 -11.60 -7.03 7.79
N VAL A 351 -12.71 -6.50 8.30
CA VAL A 351 -13.41 -7.00 9.50
C VAL A 351 -13.91 -8.42 9.28
N VAL A 352 -14.47 -8.73 8.10
CA VAL A 352 -14.91 -10.09 7.77
C VAL A 352 -13.73 -11.07 7.83
N PHE A 353 -12.59 -10.71 7.23
CA PHE A 353 -11.40 -11.55 7.25
C PHE A 353 -10.77 -11.67 8.63
N CYS A 354 -10.78 -10.61 9.45
CA CYS A 354 -10.37 -10.68 10.85
C CYS A 354 -11.20 -11.69 11.64
N ALA A 355 -12.53 -11.69 11.47
CA ALA A 355 -13.42 -12.65 12.12
C ALA A 355 -13.12 -14.09 11.66
N LEU A 356 -12.98 -14.31 10.34
CA LEU A 356 -12.63 -15.61 9.78
C LEU A 356 -11.28 -16.12 10.29
N ALA A 357 -10.26 -15.27 10.29
CA ALA A 357 -8.93 -15.59 10.81
C ALA A 357 -8.97 -15.92 12.31
N GLY A 358 -9.69 -15.12 13.10
CA GLY A 358 -9.88 -15.35 14.53
C GLY A 358 -10.53 -16.70 14.85
N LEU A 359 -11.57 -17.08 14.11
CA LEU A 359 -12.22 -18.39 14.25
C LEU A 359 -11.26 -19.55 13.95
N LEU A 360 -10.43 -19.43 12.91
CA LEU A 360 -9.43 -20.45 12.56
C LEU A 360 -8.34 -20.56 13.63
N VAL A 361 -7.81 -19.43 14.10
CA VAL A 361 -6.81 -19.38 15.18
C VAL A 361 -7.37 -20.04 16.44
N LEU A 362 -8.58 -19.68 16.85
CA LEU A 362 -9.26 -20.30 17.99
C LEU A 362 -9.43 -21.81 17.79
N GLY A 363 -9.86 -22.24 16.61
CA GLY A 363 -9.97 -23.66 16.26
C GLY A 363 -8.62 -24.41 16.38
N GLY A 364 -7.52 -23.79 15.95
CA GLY A 364 -6.17 -24.34 16.06
C GLY A 364 -5.68 -24.48 17.51
N PHE A 365 -5.99 -23.53 18.38
CA PHE A 365 -5.69 -23.64 19.83
C PHE A 365 -6.55 -24.67 20.54
N LEU A 366 -7.84 -24.78 20.17
CA LEU A 366 -8.76 -25.76 20.72
C LEU A 366 -8.58 -27.18 20.16
N GLY A 367 -7.60 -27.41 19.29
CA GLY A 367 -7.34 -28.72 18.69
C GLY A 367 -8.44 -29.20 17.73
N ARG A 368 -9.27 -28.29 17.20
CA ARG A 368 -10.37 -28.59 16.27
C ARG A 368 -9.93 -28.59 14.79
N VAL A 369 -8.63 -28.52 14.54
CA VAL A 369 -8.03 -28.56 13.21
C VAL A 369 -7.24 -29.86 13.11
N GLU A 370 -7.72 -30.77 12.26
CA GLU A 370 -7.15 -32.12 12.10
C GLU A 370 -5.82 -32.10 11.33
N GLU A 371 -5.63 -31.13 10.43
CA GLU A 371 -4.42 -31.00 9.61
C GLU A 371 -3.26 -30.44 10.45
N SER A 372 -2.23 -31.26 10.71
CA SER A 372 -1.09 -30.92 11.58
C SER A 372 -0.37 -29.62 11.20
N ASN A 373 0.00 -29.47 9.92
CA ASN A 373 0.66 -28.26 9.43
C ASN A 373 -0.24 -27.03 9.65
N LEU A 374 -1.52 -27.10 9.27
CA LEU A 374 -2.44 -25.98 9.43
C LEU A 374 -2.65 -25.62 10.91
N THR A 375 -2.74 -26.60 11.79
CA THR A 375 -2.80 -26.39 13.24
C THR A 375 -1.57 -25.64 13.74
N ALA A 376 -0.38 -26.07 13.34
CA ALA A 376 0.87 -25.42 13.71
C ALA A 376 0.96 -23.98 13.17
N PHE A 377 0.62 -23.72 11.90
CA PHE A 377 0.62 -22.36 11.33
C PHE A 377 -0.46 -21.46 11.93
N SER A 378 -1.64 -22.00 12.26
CA SER A 378 -2.69 -21.26 12.97
C SER A 378 -2.20 -20.81 14.34
N ARG A 379 -1.41 -21.64 15.04
CA ARG A 379 -0.79 -21.28 16.32
C ARG A 379 0.40 -20.34 16.14
N TYR A 380 1.29 -20.56 15.17
CA TYR A 380 2.42 -19.66 14.89
C TYR A 380 1.95 -18.24 14.58
N PHE A 381 1.02 -18.10 13.64
CA PHE A 381 0.49 -16.79 13.27
C PHE A 381 -0.42 -16.24 14.37
N GLY A 382 -1.24 -17.07 15.03
CA GLY A 382 -2.06 -16.66 16.17
C GLY A 382 -1.23 -16.08 17.32
N LEU A 383 -0.12 -16.73 17.69
CA LEU A 383 0.81 -16.23 18.71
C LEU A 383 1.54 -14.97 18.24
N ALA A 384 1.94 -14.88 16.97
CA ALA A 384 2.55 -13.67 16.42
C ALA A 384 1.59 -12.48 16.43
N LEU A 385 0.30 -12.71 16.19
CA LEU A 385 -0.72 -11.66 16.19
C LEU A 385 -0.87 -11.00 17.56
N ILE A 386 -0.60 -11.68 18.68
CA ILE A 386 -0.71 -11.09 20.03
C ILE A 386 0.21 -9.86 20.20
N PRO A 387 1.55 -9.97 20.09
CA PRO A 387 2.43 -8.80 20.18
C PRO A 387 2.22 -7.82 19.02
N LEU A 388 1.86 -8.26 17.82
CA LEU A 388 1.59 -7.35 16.69
C LEU A 388 0.35 -6.48 16.96
N PHE A 389 -0.73 -7.04 17.52
CA PHE A 389 -1.91 -6.29 17.96
C PHE A 389 -1.63 -5.46 19.22
N GLY A 390 -0.74 -5.93 20.10
CA GLY A 390 -0.22 -5.15 21.22
C GLY A 390 0.46 -3.86 20.74
N LEU A 391 1.36 -3.97 19.76
CA LEU A 391 2.01 -2.83 19.11
C LEU A 391 1.01 -1.93 18.38
N PHE A 392 0.05 -2.52 17.65
CA PHE A 392 -1.02 -1.76 17.01
C PHE A 392 -1.80 -0.92 18.05
N THR A 393 -2.21 -1.54 19.15
CA THR A 393 -2.97 -0.89 20.23
C THR A 393 -2.14 0.19 20.91
N ALA A 394 -0.85 -0.10 21.17
CA ALA A 394 0.07 0.89 21.70
C ALA A 394 0.14 2.12 20.78
N TYR A 395 0.45 1.95 19.49
CA TYR A 395 0.50 3.05 18.53
C TYR A 395 -0.84 3.75 18.30
N PHE A 396 -1.96 3.06 18.49
CA PHE A 396 -3.29 3.65 18.39
C PHE A 396 -3.59 4.57 19.57
N ILE A 397 -3.35 4.11 20.80
CA ILE A 397 -3.52 4.91 22.02
C ILE A 397 -2.64 6.16 21.96
N VAL A 398 -1.40 5.96 21.52
CA VAL A 398 -0.35 6.96 21.41
C VAL A 398 -0.57 7.98 20.29
N SER A 399 -1.29 7.60 19.23
CA SER A 399 -1.56 8.46 18.08
C SER A 399 -0.31 9.02 17.38
N TYR A 400 0.82 8.31 17.43
CA TYR A 400 2.07 8.78 16.81
C TYR A 400 2.12 8.41 15.31
N GLU A 401 2.28 9.42 14.45
CA GLU A 401 2.52 9.34 13.00
C GLU A 401 1.63 8.32 12.24
N LYS A 402 0.42 8.04 12.74
CA LYS A 402 -0.48 7.02 12.17
C LYS A 402 0.20 5.64 12.00
N LEU A 403 1.20 5.32 12.84
CA LEU A 403 1.97 4.07 12.78
C LEU A 403 1.07 2.83 12.96
N HIS A 404 -0.02 2.96 13.71
CA HIS A 404 -1.00 1.88 13.87
C HIS A 404 -1.61 1.44 12.53
N PHE A 405 -1.82 2.34 11.55
CA PHE A 405 -2.30 1.93 10.23
C PHE A 405 -1.23 1.22 9.39
N ARG A 406 0.06 1.52 9.59
CA ARG A 406 1.17 0.73 9.00
C ARG A 406 1.18 -0.68 9.60
N GLN A 407 1.01 -0.76 10.91
CA GLN A 407 0.93 -2.04 11.63
C GLN A 407 -0.27 -2.88 11.20
N LEU A 408 -1.43 -2.24 11.04
CA LEU A 408 -2.64 -2.89 10.53
C LEU A 408 -2.40 -3.48 9.14
N GLY A 409 -1.75 -2.73 8.23
CA GLY A 409 -1.40 -3.24 6.91
C GLY A 409 -0.57 -4.53 6.95
N PHE A 410 0.44 -4.59 7.84
CA PHE A 410 1.22 -5.82 8.06
C PHE A 410 0.36 -6.98 8.58
N ILE A 411 -0.44 -6.73 9.62
CA ILE A 411 -1.36 -7.72 10.22
C ILE A 411 -2.32 -8.28 9.17
N MET A 412 -2.83 -7.42 8.29
CA MET A 412 -3.80 -7.81 7.27
C MET A 412 -3.23 -8.85 6.29
N VAL A 413 -1.92 -8.95 6.08
CA VAL A 413 -1.33 -10.03 5.27
C VAL A 413 -1.54 -11.40 5.92
N LEU A 414 -1.24 -11.52 7.23
CA LEU A 414 -1.45 -12.74 8.00
C LEU A 414 -2.94 -13.10 8.07
N VAL A 415 -3.78 -12.09 8.33
CA VAL A 415 -5.24 -12.22 8.37
C VAL A 415 -5.79 -12.66 7.02
N THR A 416 -5.25 -12.19 5.90
CA THR A 416 -5.68 -12.62 4.56
C THR A 416 -5.40 -14.10 4.33
N ILE A 417 -4.21 -14.58 4.71
CA ILE A 417 -3.84 -16.00 4.57
C ILE A 417 -4.73 -16.87 5.45
N LEU A 418 -4.88 -16.53 6.74
CA LEU A 418 -5.70 -17.29 7.70
C LEU A 418 -7.18 -17.24 7.33
N GLY A 419 -7.71 -16.07 6.98
CA GLY A 419 -9.11 -15.88 6.59
C GLY A 419 -9.46 -16.64 5.31
N ALA A 420 -8.55 -16.70 4.33
CA ALA A 420 -8.76 -17.50 3.12
C ALA A 420 -8.84 -19.01 3.43
N VAL A 421 -8.01 -19.52 4.35
CA VAL A 421 -8.07 -20.92 4.78
C VAL A 421 -9.36 -21.18 5.58
N ALA A 422 -9.73 -20.27 6.47
CA ALA A 422 -10.98 -20.35 7.22
C ALA A 422 -12.20 -20.41 6.29
N LEU A 423 -12.20 -19.59 5.24
CA LEU A 423 -13.24 -19.56 4.22
C LEU A 423 -13.32 -20.87 3.43
N ALA A 424 -12.17 -21.48 3.11
CA ALA A 424 -12.12 -22.77 2.44
C ALA A 424 -12.78 -23.88 3.27
N ARG A 425 -12.46 -23.95 4.56
CA ARG A 425 -13.07 -24.92 5.48
C ARG A 425 -14.54 -24.60 5.75
N GLY A 426 -14.88 -23.32 5.87
CA GLY A 426 -16.25 -22.85 6.02
C GLY A 426 -17.15 -23.24 4.84
N LEU A 427 -16.61 -23.24 3.61
CA LEU A 427 -17.31 -23.70 2.42
C LEU A 427 -17.66 -25.20 2.49
N ASP A 428 -16.74 -26.03 2.98
CA ASP A 428 -16.99 -27.46 3.17
C ASP A 428 -18.05 -27.70 4.26
N LEU A 429 -17.99 -26.96 5.36
CA LEU A 429 -18.99 -26.99 6.44
C LEU A 429 -20.38 -26.54 5.97
N LEU A 430 -20.46 -25.48 5.17
CA LEU A 430 -21.72 -25.01 4.58
C LEU A 430 -22.35 -26.11 3.72
N SER A 431 -21.56 -26.73 2.85
CA SER A 431 -22.07 -27.79 1.96
C SER A 431 -22.55 -29.04 2.69
N THR A 432 -21.97 -29.34 3.86
CA THR A 432 -22.33 -30.52 4.66
C THR A 432 -23.48 -30.28 5.63
N ARG A 433 -23.61 -29.06 6.19
CA ARG A 433 -24.63 -28.77 7.21
C ARG A 433 -25.91 -28.12 6.71
N THR A 434 -25.90 -27.41 5.58
CA THR A 434 -27.05 -26.58 5.16
C THR A 434 -27.90 -27.19 4.05
N SER A 435 -27.71 -28.47 3.70
CA SER A 435 -28.34 -29.12 2.53
C SER A 435 -28.09 -28.42 1.18
N LEU A 436 -27.28 -27.35 1.16
CA LEU A 436 -26.89 -26.65 -0.06
C LEU A 436 -25.99 -27.53 -0.91
N SER A 437 -26.30 -27.63 -2.20
CA SER A 437 -25.40 -28.28 -3.16
C SER A 437 -24.02 -27.59 -3.15
N SER A 438 -22.95 -28.34 -3.40
CA SER A 438 -21.59 -27.77 -3.49
C SER A 438 -21.50 -26.66 -4.55
N GLY A 439 -22.30 -26.74 -5.62
CA GLY A 439 -22.42 -25.70 -6.64
C GLY A 439 -23.05 -24.41 -6.10
N SER A 440 -24.14 -24.52 -5.34
CA SER A 440 -24.82 -23.37 -4.72
C SER A 440 -23.93 -22.67 -3.70
N ALA A 441 -23.23 -23.43 -2.84
CA ALA A 441 -22.32 -22.86 -1.85
C ALA A 441 -21.16 -22.08 -2.51
N ARG A 442 -20.55 -22.63 -3.57
CA ARG A 442 -19.52 -21.93 -4.36
C ARG A 442 -20.04 -20.68 -5.05
N THR A 443 -21.29 -20.70 -5.49
CA THR A 443 -21.94 -19.53 -6.10
C THR A 443 -22.14 -18.42 -5.09
N LEU A 444 -22.63 -18.76 -3.89
CA LEU A 444 -22.81 -17.81 -2.80
C LEU A 444 -21.47 -17.16 -2.41
N VAL A 445 -20.41 -17.97 -2.24
CA VAL A 445 -19.06 -17.45 -1.96
C VAL A 445 -18.54 -16.60 -3.12
N GLY A 446 -18.78 -17.00 -4.36
CA GLY A 446 -18.42 -16.20 -5.54
C GLY A 446 -19.11 -14.84 -5.57
N VAL A 447 -20.42 -14.79 -5.31
CA VAL A 447 -21.18 -13.53 -5.21
C VAL A 447 -20.65 -12.67 -4.07
N ALA A 448 -20.39 -13.24 -2.89
CA ALA A 448 -19.80 -12.52 -1.78
C ALA A 448 -18.43 -11.93 -2.16
N PHE A 449 -17.58 -12.67 -2.88
CA PHE A 449 -16.32 -12.15 -3.39
C PHE A 449 -16.48 -11.01 -4.39
N VAL A 450 -17.45 -11.09 -5.29
CA VAL A 450 -17.74 -10.01 -6.24
C VAL A 450 -18.16 -8.74 -5.51
N VAL A 451 -19.00 -8.87 -4.47
CA VAL A 451 -19.40 -7.73 -3.62
C VAL A 451 -18.19 -7.16 -2.87
N MET A 452 -17.33 -8.01 -2.29
CA MET A 452 -16.10 -7.56 -1.63
C MET A 452 -15.15 -6.87 -2.61
N LEU A 453 -14.98 -7.38 -3.83
CA LEU A 453 -14.19 -6.72 -4.88
C LEU A 453 -14.78 -5.35 -5.27
N ALA A 454 -16.10 -5.25 -5.43
CA ALA A 454 -16.77 -3.99 -5.72
C ALA A 454 -16.58 -2.95 -4.60
N ALA A 455 -16.43 -3.39 -3.35
CA ALA A 455 -16.12 -2.54 -2.20
C ALA A 455 -14.62 -2.18 -2.13
N SER A 456 -13.72 -3.12 -2.44
CA SER A 456 -12.26 -2.94 -2.32
C SER A 456 -11.60 -2.20 -3.49
N VAL A 457 -12.09 -2.36 -4.72
CA VAL A 457 -11.48 -1.71 -5.90
C VAL A 457 -11.49 -0.17 -5.78
N PRO A 458 -12.60 0.49 -5.38
CA PRO A 458 -12.64 1.96 -5.21
C PRO A 458 -11.77 2.50 -4.07
N THR A 459 -11.20 1.63 -3.22
CA THR A 459 -10.35 2.02 -2.09
C THR A 459 -8.86 1.77 -2.33
N LEU A 460 -8.46 1.32 -3.52
CA LEU A 460 -7.05 1.04 -3.84
C LEU A 460 -6.20 2.32 -3.95
N TYR A 461 -6.76 3.33 -4.60
CA TYR A 461 -6.18 4.66 -4.75
C TYR A 461 -6.98 5.74 -4.02
N GLN A 462 -6.27 6.76 -3.53
CA GLN A 462 -6.86 7.97 -3.00
C GLN A 462 -7.73 8.66 -4.04
N SER A 463 -8.95 9.03 -3.64
CA SER A 463 -9.91 9.72 -4.50
C SER A 463 -11.00 10.41 -3.66
N PRO A 464 -11.86 11.25 -4.26
CA PRO A 464 -12.94 11.92 -3.54
C PRO A 464 -13.90 10.94 -2.84
N TYR A 465 -13.94 9.67 -3.26
CA TYR A 465 -14.67 8.60 -2.56
C TYR A 465 -14.29 8.48 -1.07
N MET A 466 -13.06 8.83 -0.72
CA MET A 466 -12.48 8.81 0.61
C MET A 466 -12.16 10.20 1.18
N TYR A 467 -12.74 11.26 0.61
CA TYR A 467 -12.43 12.67 0.97
C TYR A 467 -10.95 13.03 0.80
N GLN A 468 -10.30 12.44 -0.22
CA GLN A 468 -8.91 12.72 -0.56
C GLN A 468 -8.77 13.07 -2.04
N SER A 469 -7.74 13.83 -2.39
CA SER A 469 -7.36 14.03 -3.78
C SER A 469 -6.51 12.85 -4.27
N SER A 470 -6.54 12.57 -5.57
CA SER A 470 -5.60 11.64 -6.19
C SER A 470 -4.16 12.09 -5.95
N SER A 471 -3.27 11.11 -5.83
CA SER A 471 -1.82 11.29 -5.73
C SER A 471 -1.12 11.42 -7.08
N HIS A 472 -1.87 11.58 -8.17
CA HIS A 472 -1.29 11.87 -9.50
C HIS A 472 -0.41 13.13 -9.45
N VAL A 473 0.82 13.00 -9.93
CA VAL A 473 1.75 14.10 -10.20
C VAL A 473 1.89 14.22 -11.71
N SER A 474 1.44 15.35 -12.27
CA SER A 474 1.53 15.59 -13.72
C SER A 474 2.87 16.22 -14.09
N GLU A 475 3.26 16.05 -15.36
CA GLU A 475 4.47 16.69 -15.89
C GLU A 475 4.39 18.22 -15.81
N ALA A 476 3.23 18.81 -16.12
CA ALA A 476 3.02 20.24 -16.01
C ALA A 476 3.23 20.78 -14.58
N GLN A 477 2.91 20.01 -13.53
CA GLN A 477 3.22 20.39 -12.15
C GLN A 477 4.71 20.41 -11.88
N MET A 478 5.42 19.36 -12.35
CA MET A 478 6.86 19.21 -12.17
C MET A 478 7.64 20.29 -12.93
N THR A 479 7.37 20.48 -14.23
CA THR A 479 7.97 21.56 -15.03
C THR A 479 7.63 22.94 -14.48
N GLY A 480 6.44 23.09 -13.89
CA GLY A 480 6.04 24.32 -13.21
C GLY A 480 6.98 24.68 -12.07
N TYR A 481 7.20 23.76 -11.13
CA TYR A 481 8.15 23.98 -10.05
C TYR A 481 9.59 24.05 -10.54
N GLU A 482 9.98 23.27 -11.55
CA GLU A 482 11.35 23.28 -12.11
C GLU A 482 11.72 24.68 -12.63
N ASN A 483 10.87 25.25 -13.49
CA ASN A 483 11.05 26.62 -13.99
C ASN A 483 10.98 27.65 -12.84
N ALA A 484 10.09 27.45 -11.87
CA ALA A 484 9.99 28.36 -10.74
C ALA A 484 11.27 28.37 -9.90
N ILE A 485 11.93 27.22 -9.73
CA ILE A 485 13.19 27.11 -8.99
C ILE A 485 14.34 27.73 -9.78
N GLU A 486 14.39 27.50 -11.10
CA GLU A 486 15.46 27.97 -11.98
C GLU A 486 15.44 29.49 -12.17
N TYR A 487 14.26 30.08 -12.38
CA TYR A 487 14.13 31.48 -12.81
C TYR A 487 13.63 32.44 -11.72
N ARG A 488 13.38 31.98 -10.48
CA ARG A 488 12.99 32.89 -9.39
C ARG A 488 14.11 33.86 -9.00
N GLY A 489 13.71 35.01 -8.48
CA GLY A 489 14.59 35.89 -7.71
C GLY A 489 14.93 35.31 -6.32
N SER A 490 15.49 36.14 -5.44
CA SER A 490 15.92 35.71 -4.09
C SER A 490 14.78 35.33 -3.15
N SER A 491 13.59 35.89 -3.35
CA SER A 491 12.42 35.70 -2.47
C SER A 491 12.00 34.23 -2.37
N PRO A 492 11.59 33.73 -1.18
CA PRO A 492 11.24 32.34 -0.99
C PRO A 492 9.81 32.02 -1.43
N PHE A 493 9.53 30.73 -1.64
CA PHE A 493 8.20 30.23 -1.93
C PHE A 493 7.28 30.29 -0.72
N LEU A 494 6.03 30.58 -1.00
CA LEU A 494 4.89 30.45 -0.11
C LEU A 494 3.88 29.55 -0.82
N GLY A 495 3.40 28.48 -0.19
CA GLY A 495 2.34 27.68 -0.78
C GLY A 495 0.98 27.89 -0.11
N VAL A 496 -0.05 27.24 -0.65
CA VAL A 496 -1.40 27.32 -0.08
C VAL A 496 -1.48 26.52 1.23
N ARG A 497 -1.01 25.26 1.23
CA ARG A 497 -1.01 24.39 2.42
C ARG A 497 0.36 23.94 2.90
N GLY A 498 1.31 23.79 1.98
CA GLY A 498 2.67 23.38 2.27
C GLY A 498 3.65 24.35 1.65
N THR A 499 4.92 24.18 1.96
CA THR A 499 6.01 25.05 1.49
C THR A 499 6.42 24.81 0.04
N GLY A 500 5.86 23.79 -0.62
CA GLY A 500 6.33 23.29 -1.92
C GLY A 500 7.56 22.39 -1.82
N GLU A 501 8.09 22.14 -0.63
CA GLU A 501 9.39 21.49 -0.41
C GLU A 501 9.49 20.06 -0.98
N ARG A 502 8.41 19.28 -0.95
CA ARG A 502 8.43 17.94 -1.57
C ARG A 502 8.65 18.01 -3.08
N TRP A 503 8.16 19.07 -3.73
CA TRP A 503 8.42 19.30 -5.15
C TRP A 503 9.88 19.68 -5.38
N THR A 504 10.48 20.48 -4.51
CA THR A 504 11.90 20.85 -4.60
C THR A 504 12.80 19.63 -4.38
N ASP A 505 12.48 18.75 -3.42
CA ASP A 505 13.19 17.47 -3.22
C ASP A 505 13.17 16.62 -4.51
N ALA A 506 12.01 16.49 -5.14
CA ALA A 506 11.86 15.68 -6.35
C ALA A 506 12.57 16.28 -7.57
N ILE A 507 12.78 17.59 -7.64
CA ILE A 507 13.42 18.28 -8.77
C ILE A 507 14.93 18.30 -8.59
N LEU A 508 15.40 18.82 -7.47
CA LEU A 508 16.82 19.07 -7.20
C LEU A 508 17.56 17.84 -6.65
N GLY A 509 16.82 16.89 -6.06
CA GLY A 509 17.43 15.97 -5.10
C GLY A 509 17.20 16.45 -3.66
N TYR A 510 17.28 15.55 -2.69
CA TYR A 510 17.01 15.88 -1.30
C TYR A 510 18.11 16.76 -0.72
N GLU A 511 19.38 16.39 -0.89
CA GLU A 511 20.52 17.12 -0.30
C GLU A 511 20.56 18.57 -0.78
N GLU A 512 20.44 18.80 -2.09
CA GLU A 512 20.42 20.14 -2.66
C GLU A 512 19.19 20.94 -2.20
N SER A 513 18.00 20.31 -2.18
CA SER A 513 16.76 20.93 -1.69
C SER A 513 16.91 21.42 -0.24
N ARG A 514 17.55 20.63 0.63
CA ARG A 514 17.84 21.04 2.02
C ARG A 514 18.80 22.21 2.12
N SER A 515 19.84 22.23 1.28
CA SER A 515 20.85 23.30 1.30
C SER A 515 20.28 24.66 0.89
N ARG A 516 19.31 24.69 -0.04
CA ARG A 516 18.80 25.93 -0.63
C ARG A 516 17.63 26.56 0.14
N THR A 517 16.96 25.81 1.04
CA THR A 517 15.81 26.26 1.87
C THR A 517 14.84 27.18 1.12
N LEU A 518 14.19 26.64 0.08
CA LEU A 518 13.46 27.45 -0.90
C LEU A 518 12.07 27.93 -0.43
N GLY A 519 11.51 27.35 0.63
CA GLY A 519 10.16 27.66 1.11
C GLY A 519 10.14 28.38 2.46
N ALA A 520 9.16 29.26 2.65
CA ALA A 520 8.99 30.11 3.83
C ALA A 520 7.60 29.97 4.49
N GLY A 521 6.98 28.80 4.39
CA GLY A 521 5.69 28.50 5.02
C GLY A 521 4.54 28.35 4.04
N SER A 522 3.31 28.53 4.55
CA SER A 522 2.09 28.48 3.72
C SER A 522 1.02 29.42 4.25
N LEU A 523 0.07 29.77 3.38
CA LEU A 523 -1.12 30.55 3.73
C LEU A 523 -1.95 29.89 4.83
N TYR A 524 -2.01 28.55 4.82
CA TYR A 524 -2.76 27.75 5.81
C TYR A 524 -2.11 27.72 7.18
N ALA A 525 -0.78 27.54 7.23
CA ALA A 525 -0.04 27.26 8.46
C ALA A 525 0.62 28.50 9.07
N SER A 526 0.33 29.69 8.55
CA SER A 526 0.82 30.95 9.11
C SER A 526 0.26 31.17 10.52
N GLU A 527 1.15 31.29 11.51
CA GLU A 527 0.77 31.54 12.90
C GLU A 527 0.25 32.96 13.13
N THR A 528 0.71 33.91 12.31
CA THR A 528 0.44 35.33 12.49
C THR A 528 -0.67 35.85 11.58
N HIS A 529 -0.75 35.36 10.35
CA HIS A 529 -1.67 35.90 9.33
C HIS A 529 -2.35 34.80 8.49
N PRO A 530 -3.05 33.82 9.08
CA PRO A 530 -3.66 32.73 8.32
C PRO A 530 -4.64 33.27 7.25
N ALA A 531 -4.33 33.00 5.99
CA ALA A 531 -5.10 33.47 4.84
C ALA A 531 -6.08 32.39 4.36
N THR A 532 -7.03 32.05 5.24
CA THR A 532 -8.05 31.01 5.01
C THR A 532 -9.46 31.55 5.26
N GLY A 533 -10.47 30.89 4.69
CA GLY A 533 -11.88 31.31 4.83
C GLY A 533 -12.08 32.70 4.22
N GLU A 534 -12.71 33.60 4.97
CA GLU A 534 -12.97 34.98 4.53
C GLU A 534 -11.68 35.77 4.26
N ASN A 535 -10.56 35.39 4.88
CA ASN A 535 -9.26 36.04 4.68
C ASN A 535 -8.55 35.55 3.41
N PHE A 536 -9.02 34.49 2.74
CA PHE A 536 -8.41 34.03 1.50
C PHE A 536 -8.81 34.93 0.33
N THR A 537 -8.24 36.12 0.28
CA THR A 537 -8.43 37.09 -0.81
C THR A 537 -7.09 37.61 -1.29
N GLY A 538 -6.98 37.97 -2.57
CA GLY A 538 -5.73 38.50 -3.13
C GLY A 538 -5.27 39.77 -2.43
N ARG A 539 -6.19 40.64 -2.00
CA ARG A 539 -5.85 41.84 -1.20
C ARG A 539 -5.26 41.47 0.16
N TYR A 540 -5.82 40.49 0.85
CA TYR A 540 -5.30 40.05 2.14
C TYR A 540 -3.92 39.41 1.98
N VAL A 541 -3.74 38.56 0.96
CA VAL A 541 -2.46 37.93 0.65
C VAL A 541 -1.40 38.98 0.32
N ALA A 542 -1.70 39.92 -0.57
CA ALA A 542 -0.77 41.01 -0.94
C ALA A 542 -0.29 41.81 0.27
N ARG A 543 -1.20 42.10 1.21
CA ARG A 543 -0.92 42.95 2.38
C ARG A 543 -0.01 42.28 3.42
N HIS A 544 -0.05 40.96 3.57
CA HIS A 544 0.57 40.27 4.71
C HIS A 544 1.74 39.36 4.35
N TYR A 545 1.99 39.13 3.05
CA TYR A 545 2.98 38.16 2.57
C TYR A 545 3.95 38.76 1.54
N ASP A 546 4.30 40.03 1.72
CA ASP A 546 5.23 40.73 0.84
C ASP A 546 6.60 40.04 0.74
N ASP A 547 7.29 40.26 -0.38
CA ASP A 547 8.58 39.67 -0.73
C ASP A 547 8.54 38.13 -0.76
N ARG A 548 7.50 37.55 -1.36
CA ARG A 548 7.33 36.09 -1.50
C ARG A 548 6.81 35.71 -2.88
N TYR A 549 7.06 34.46 -3.27
CA TYR A 549 6.40 33.84 -4.42
C TYR A 549 5.29 32.89 -3.96
N LEU A 550 4.02 33.27 -4.13
CA LEU A 550 2.90 32.36 -3.91
C LEU A 550 2.81 31.36 -5.05
N ALA A 551 3.14 30.10 -4.76
CA ALA A 551 3.15 29.00 -5.73
C ALA A 551 2.18 27.90 -5.33
N PHE A 552 1.37 27.44 -6.27
CA PHE A 552 0.49 26.29 -6.05
C PHE A 552 0.18 25.53 -7.33
N THR A 553 -0.23 24.28 -7.15
CA THR A 553 -0.57 23.37 -8.24
C THR A 553 -2.07 23.33 -8.51
N ASP A 554 -2.45 22.90 -9.72
CA ASP A 554 -3.84 22.59 -10.04
C ASP A 554 -4.41 21.49 -9.14
N ARG A 555 -3.56 20.56 -8.66
CA ARG A 555 -3.95 19.54 -7.67
C ARG A 555 -4.44 20.19 -6.38
N GLU A 556 -3.68 21.12 -5.82
CA GLU A 556 -4.06 21.82 -4.59
C GLU A 556 -5.34 22.62 -4.80
N ARG A 557 -5.45 23.37 -5.91
CA ARG A 557 -6.67 24.11 -6.24
C ARG A 557 -7.91 23.20 -6.34
N GLN A 558 -7.81 22.10 -7.09
CA GLN A 558 -8.93 21.15 -7.24
C GLN A 558 -9.25 20.45 -5.93
N GLN A 559 -8.26 20.13 -5.11
CA GLN A 559 -8.46 19.53 -3.79
C GLN A 559 -9.26 20.45 -2.87
N GLU A 560 -8.86 21.72 -2.75
CA GLU A 560 -9.57 22.67 -1.89
C GLU A 560 -11.01 22.90 -2.36
N VAL A 561 -11.18 23.09 -3.67
CA VAL A 561 -12.46 23.47 -4.23
C VAL A 561 -13.43 22.29 -4.34
N ARG A 562 -12.96 21.11 -4.77
CA ARG A 562 -13.84 19.98 -5.12
C ARG A 562 -13.89 18.91 -4.04
N VAL A 563 -12.80 18.67 -3.32
CA VAL A 563 -12.73 17.60 -2.30
C VAL A 563 -13.06 18.15 -0.93
N PHE A 564 -12.51 19.31 -0.59
CA PHE A 564 -12.76 19.97 0.69
C PHE A 564 -13.90 20.97 0.64
N ASN A 565 -14.62 21.03 -0.50
CA ASN A 565 -15.82 21.83 -0.68
C ASN A 565 -15.64 23.29 -0.23
N GLU A 566 -14.52 23.89 -0.62
CA GLU A 566 -14.22 25.31 -0.38
C GLU A 566 -14.10 25.69 1.10
N LEU A 567 -13.90 24.70 2.00
CA LEU A 567 -13.88 24.89 3.45
C LEU A 567 -12.89 25.96 3.93
N ARG A 568 -11.73 26.07 3.29
CA ARG A 568 -10.67 27.01 3.69
C ARG A 568 -10.15 27.88 2.56
N PHE A 569 -10.17 27.37 1.34
CA PHE A 569 -9.75 28.09 0.16
C PHE A 569 -10.84 27.93 -0.88
N ASP A 570 -11.57 29.01 -1.13
CA ASP A 570 -12.74 29.03 -1.98
C ASP A 570 -12.40 29.44 -3.43
N ARG A 571 -13.34 29.24 -4.35
CA ARG A 571 -13.12 29.63 -5.76
C ARG A 571 -12.98 31.14 -5.93
N SER A 572 -13.63 31.93 -5.07
CA SER A 572 -13.53 33.39 -5.09
C SER A 572 -12.12 33.85 -4.77
N GLY A 573 -11.52 33.28 -3.72
CA GLY A 573 -10.19 33.60 -3.27
C GLY A 573 -9.15 33.31 -4.34
N PHE A 574 -9.17 32.11 -4.95
CA PHE A 574 -8.29 31.79 -6.07
C PHE A 574 -8.44 32.76 -7.24
N ARG A 575 -9.68 33.11 -7.63
CA ARG A 575 -9.94 34.09 -8.70
C ARG A 575 -9.47 35.50 -8.33
N SER A 576 -9.54 35.87 -7.06
CA SER A 576 -9.12 37.19 -6.60
C SER A 576 -7.60 37.40 -6.65
N LEU A 577 -6.81 36.32 -6.67
CA LEU A 577 -5.35 36.39 -6.83
C LEU A 577 -4.97 36.98 -8.19
N ASP A 578 -5.75 36.72 -9.24
CA ASP A 578 -5.50 37.19 -10.61
C ASP A 578 -5.70 38.70 -10.79
N GLY A 579 -6.46 39.35 -9.90
CA GLY A 579 -6.90 40.74 -10.06
C GLY A 579 -6.53 41.68 -8.91
N ALA A 580 -5.81 41.19 -7.89
CA ALA A 580 -5.45 42.00 -6.74
C ALA A 580 -4.17 42.83 -7.02
N PRO A 581 -4.19 44.15 -6.75
CA PRO A 581 -2.97 44.95 -6.73
C PRO A 581 -1.93 44.33 -5.77
N GLY A 582 -0.66 44.33 -6.19
CA GLY A 582 0.43 43.69 -5.43
C GLY A 582 0.63 42.20 -5.71
N LEU A 583 -0.25 41.55 -6.47
CA LEU A 583 -0.07 40.16 -6.92
C LEU A 583 0.16 40.11 -8.43
N ASN A 584 1.41 39.84 -8.83
CA ASN A 584 1.77 39.73 -10.24
C ASN A 584 1.92 38.26 -10.60
N ARG A 585 1.07 37.74 -11.50
CA ARG A 585 1.21 36.37 -11.99
C ARG A 585 2.43 36.28 -12.92
N VAL A 586 3.51 35.68 -12.43
CA VAL A 586 4.79 35.57 -13.14
C VAL A 586 4.96 34.26 -13.89
N GLN A 587 4.20 33.22 -13.53
CA GLN A 587 4.24 31.93 -14.22
C GLN A 587 2.90 31.20 -14.14
N ALA A 588 2.48 30.58 -15.24
CA ALA A 588 1.36 29.64 -15.29
C ALA A 588 1.48 28.68 -16.47
N ASN A 589 1.20 27.39 -16.28
CA ASN A 589 1.24 26.37 -17.36
C ASN A 589 0.08 25.36 -17.29
N GLY A 590 -1.03 25.73 -16.62
CA GLY A 590 -2.19 24.86 -16.43
C GLY A 590 -2.05 23.86 -15.27
N GLY A 591 -0.86 23.32 -15.03
CA GLY A 591 -0.57 22.43 -13.88
C GLY A 591 -0.06 23.15 -12.64
N PHE A 592 0.51 24.34 -12.82
CA PHE A 592 1.16 25.15 -11.80
C PHE A 592 0.88 26.64 -12.04
N GLN A 593 0.83 27.41 -10.96
CA GLN A 593 0.71 28.86 -10.97
C GLN A 593 1.61 29.49 -9.91
N MET A 594 2.24 30.61 -10.25
CA MET A 594 3.08 31.40 -9.35
C MET A 594 2.80 32.90 -9.48
N TYR A 595 2.67 33.55 -8.33
CA TYR A 595 2.51 34.99 -8.19
C TYR A 595 3.68 35.55 -7.41
N GLN A 596 4.27 36.65 -7.89
CA GLN A 596 5.14 37.48 -7.10
C GLN A 596 4.27 38.42 -6.26
N ILE A 597 4.51 38.42 -4.96
CA ILE A 597 3.86 39.33 -4.01
C ILE A 597 4.78 40.54 -3.82
N ASN A 598 4.29 41.72 -4.20
CA ASN A 598 4.98 42.99 -4.08
C ASN A 598 4.23 43.90 -3.11
N GLU A 599 4.98 44.79 -2.45
CA GLU A 599 4.46 45.80 -1.54
C GLU A 599 3.43 46.66 -2.27
N THR A 600 2.20 46.66 -1.77
CA THR A 600 1.19 47.63 -2.20
C THR A 600 1.49 48.95 -1.51
N SER A 601 2.20 49.84 -2.22
CA SER A 601 2.37 51.25 -1.83
C SER A 601 1.05 51.99 -1.67
#